data_AF-A0A8T4ZE22-F1
#
_entry.id   AF-A0A8T4ZE22-F1
#
_cell.length_a   1.000
_cell.length_b   1.000
_cell.length_c   1.000
_cell.angle_alpha   90.00
_cell.angle_beta   90.00
_cell.angle_gamma   90.00
#
_symmetry.space_group_name_H-M   'P 1'
#
loop_
_entity.id
_entity.type
_entity.pdbx_description
1 polymer ?
#
loop_
_entity_poly.entity_id
_entity_poly.type
_entity_poly.pdbx_seq_one_letter_code
_entity_poly.pdbx_strand_id
1 'polypeptide(L)'
;MVAPKEGVISKSGLKNIPKFEGKSMVCIRKGKTPYEMVCEIFSALDVDRVIEKGDTVLVKPNFSMLWKLPWKGSLTSPEFLEATVKAVRERTKAGEIIIGEGGGGTQTWKSFFEFGVVEMAQKYNARPVDLNWDEAWKVRVPDPYVLEELWVTRTAHALADVVISVPVLKGWGSGVTLTLKNMMGTAPGRYYGFAKGGIPHGKKDDPGDILYGQSKT
;
A
#
# COMPACT_ATOMS: atom_id res chain seq x y z
N MET A 1 -21.89 -2.07 -12.61
CA MET A 1 -21.39 -0.85 -11.95
C MET A 1 -20.53 -0.11 -12.95
N VAL A 2 -20.75 1.19 -13.10
CA VAL A 2 -20.13 2.03 -14.13
C VAL A 2 -18.69 2.36 -13.71
N ALA A 3 -17.70 2.06 -14.56
CA ALA A 3 -16.30 2.42 -14.32
C ALA A 3 -16.20 3.96 -14.09
N PRO A 4 -15.45 4.41 -13.07
CA PRO A 4 -15.35 5.84 -12.77
C PRO A 4 -14.78 6.60 -13.98
N LYS A 5 -15.27 7.82 -14.22
CA LYS A 5 -14.76 8.72 -15.28
C LYS A 5 -13.23 8.78 -15.19
N GLU A 6 -12.61 8.32 -16.26
CA GLU A 6 -11.22 7.88 -16.40
C GLU A 6 -10.21 9.01 -16.17
N GLY A 7 -9.82 9.23 -14.91
CA GLY A 7 -8.68 10.07 -14.56
C GLY A 7 -7.43 9.23 -14.32
N VAL A 8 -6.27 9.63 -14.86
CA VAL A 8 -4.99 8.96 -14.55
C VAL A 8 -4.60 9.13 -13.07
N ILE A 9 -4.97 10.26 -12.46
CA ILE A 9 -4.65 10.59 -11.08
C ILE A 9 -5.62 9.87 -10.14
N SER A 10 -5.10 9.21 -9.11
CA SER A 10 -5.91 8.57 -8.07
C SER A 10 -6.68 9.60 -7.24
N LYS A 11 -7.75 9.18 -6.58
CA LYS A 11 -8.51 10.00 -5.63
C LYS A 11 -7.58 10.61 -4.56
N SER A 12 -6.69 9.81 -4.00
CA SER A 12 -5.65 10.28 -3.07
C SER A 12 -4.64 11.26 -3.68
N GLY A 13 -4.31 11.12 -4.97
CA GLY A 13 -3.38 12.02 -5.67
C GLY A 13 -3.98 13.40 -5.96
N LEU A 14 -5.30 13.54 -5.92
CA LEU A 14 -6.01 14.82 -6.04
C LEU A 14 -6.13 15.56 -4.71
N LYS A 15 -5.77 14.92 -3.59
CA LYS A 15 -5.95 15.52 -2.27
C LYS A 15 -4.89 16.58 -1.99
N ASN A 16 -5.33 17.72 -1.45
CA ASN A 16 -4.43 18.79 -1.06
C ASN A 16 -3.68 18.41 0.22
N ILE A 17 -2.35 18.30 0.11
CA ILE A 17 -1.48 18.02 1.26
C ILE A 17 -0.83 19.33 1.72
N PRO A 18 -0.89 19.69 3.02
CA PRO A 18 -0.19 20.85 3.56
C PRO A 18 1.31 20.80 3.25
N LYS A 19 1.83 21.92 2.76
CA LYS A 19 3.26 22.11 2.47
C LYS A 19 3.87 23.08 3.47
N PHE A 20 5.10 22.81 3.87
CA PHE A 20 5.92 23.73 4.66
C PHE A 20 6.84 24.49 3.71
N GLU A 21 6.69 25.82 3.62
CA GLU A 21 7.46 26.67 2.68
C GLU A 21 7.43 26.17 1.22
N GLY A 22 6.27 25.70 0.77
CA GLY A 22 6.09 25.16 -0.59
C GLY A 22 6.69 23.77 -0.82
N LYS A 23 7.26 23.13 0.20
CA LYS A 23 7.88 21.80 0.14
C LYS A 23 7.10 20.76 0.95
N SER A 24 7.35 19.49 0.66
CA SER A 24 6.83 18.38 1.46
C SER A 24 7.40 18.46 2.88
N MET A 25 6.52 18.30 3.87
CA MET A 25 6.92 18.30 5.28
C MET A 25 7.56 16.96 5.64
N VAL A 26 8.66 17.01 6.40
CA VAL A 26 9.39 15.81 6.86
C VAL A 26 9.47 15.86 8.38
N CYS A 27 8.95 14.82 9.04
CA CYS A 27 9.04 14.66 10.48
C CYS A 27 9.80 13.37 10.79
N ILE A 28 10.82 13.48 11.66
CA ILE A 28 11.61 12.35 12.14
C ILE A 28 11.36 12.20 13.64
N ARG A 29 11.09 10.97 14.07
CA ARG A 29 10.97 10.60 15.49
C ARG A 29 11.80 9.36 15.79
N LYS A 30 12.33 9.31 17.01
CA LYS A 30 13.06 8.17 17.56
C LYS A 30 12.51 7.90 18.95
N GLY A 31 12.04 6.68 19.16
CA GLY A 31 11.42 6.25 20.41
C GLY A 31 11.45 4.74 20.54
N LYS A 32 10.90 4.24 21.66
CA LYS A 32 10.84 2.78 21.94
C LYS A 32 9.48 2.18 21.61
N THR A 33 8.48 3.02 21.41
CA THR A 33 7.04 2.72 21.36
C THR A 33 6.50 3.18 20.00
N PRO A 34 6.26 2.26 19.05
CA PRO A 34 5.77 2.61 17.71
C PRO A 34 4.52 3.50 17.72
N TYR A 35 3.57 3.23 18.60
CA TYR A 35 2.33 4.01 18.71
C TYR A 35 2.57 5.47 19.11
N GLU A 36 3.41 5.73 20.11
CA GLU A 36 3.73 7.11 20.52
C GLU A 36 4.46 7.86 19.41
N MET A 37 5.43 7.20 18.74
CA MET A 37 6.12 7.79 17.59
C MET A 37 5.16 8.17 16.47
N VAL A 38 4.20 7.30 16.13
CA VAL A 38 3.19 7.59 15.09
C VAL A 38 2.30 8.75 15.53
N CYS A 39 1.80 8.76 16.78
CA CYS A 39 0.96 9.84 17.30
C CYS A 39 1.67 11.20 17.28
N GLU A 40 2.96 11.23 17.64
CA GLU A 40 3.77 12.44 17.57
C GLU A 40 3.99 12.92 16.13
N ILE A 41 4.21 12.00 15.19
CA ILE A 41 4.31 12.32 13.76
C ILE A 41 2.98 12.84 13.23
N PHE A 42 1.87 12.19 13.57
CA PHE A 42 0.53 12.61 13.14
C PHE A 42 0.19 14.02 13.64
N SER A 43 0.54 14.32 14.90
CA SER A 43 0.39 15.66 15.47
C SER A 43 1.29 16.68 14.76
N ALA A 44 2.56 16.35 14.55
CA ALA A 44 3.51 17.25 13.88
C ALA A 44 3.15 17.51 12.41
N LEU A 45 2.56 16.53 11.73
CA LEU A 45 2.09 16.65 10.35
C LEU A 45 0.71 17.30 10.23
N ASP A 46 0.03 17.57 11.34
CA ASP A 46 -1.37 18.02 11.38
C ASP A 46 -2.26 17.11 10.52
N VAL A 47 -2.20 15.80 10.80
CA VAL A 47 -2.79 14.75 9.93
C VAL A 47 -4.29 14.91 9.73
N ASP A 48 -5.01 15.57 10.65
CA ASP A 48 -6.44 15.86 10.53
C ASP A 48 -6.76 16.83 9.36
N ARG A 49 -5.77 17.60 8.89
CA ARG A 49 -5.90 18.39 7.65
C ARG A 49 -5.67 17.57 6.38
N VAL A 50 -5.22 16.33 6.51
CA VAL A 50 -5.01 15.39 5.41
C VAL A 50 -6.09 14.30 5.42
N ILE A 51 -6.43 13.76 6.59
CA ILE A 51 -7.47 12.75 6.77
C ILE A 51 -8.73 13.47 7.27
N GLU A 52 -9.63 13.72 6.34
CA GLU A 52 -10.91 14.36 6.60
C GLU A 52 -11.92 13.35 7.17
N LYS A 53 -12.98 13.87 7.81
CA LYS A 53 -14.04 13.03 8.36
C LYS A 53 -14.70 12.21 7.25
N GLY A 54 -14.73 10.89 7.41
CA GLY A 54 -15.37 9.98 6.47
C GLY A 54 -14.45 9.46 5.35
N ASP A 55 -13.20 9.91 5.29
CA ASP A 55 -12.21 9.41 4.33
C ASP A 55 -12.01 7.89 4.44
N THR A 56 -11.75 7.25 3.30
CA THR A 56 -11.17 5.90 3.25
C THR A 56 -9.64 6.00 3.28
N VAL A 57 -9.01 5.45 4.32
CA VAL A 57 -7.55 5.43 4.49
C VAL A 57 -7.00 4.05 4.15
N LEU A 58 -6.13 3.98 3.14
CA LEU A 58 -5.35 2.78 2.82
C LEU A 58 -4.01 2.81 3.58
N VAL A 59 -3.86 1.92 4.56
CA VAL A 59 -2.58 1.62 5.20
C VAL A 59 -1.90 0.50 4.42
N LYS A 60 -0.75 0.81 3.83
CA LYS A 60 -0.04 -0.09 2.91
C LYS A 60 1.30 -0.53 3.51
N PRO A 61 1.41 -1.76 4.05
CA PRO A 61 2.68 -2.31 4.55
C PRO A 61 3.67 -2.63 3.42
N ASN A 62 4.75 -3.33 3.76
CA ASN A 62 5.69 -3.97 2.85
C ASN A 62 5.71 -5.47 3.16
N PHE A 63 4.89 -6.24 2.44
CA PHE A 63 4.96 -7.71 2.45
C PHE A 63 5.38 -8.19 1.07
N SER A 64 6.51 -8.91 1.00
CA SER A 64 7.05 -9.38 -0.28
C SER A 64 7.56 -10.80 -0.20
N MET A 65 8.61 -11.08 0.54
CA MET A 65 9.25 -12.40 0.57
C MET A 65 9.34 -12.93 2.00
N LEU A 66 8.31 -13.66 2.46
CA LEU A 66 8.32 -14.23 3.81
C LEU A 66 9.49 -15.22 4.02
N TRP A 67 9.91 -15.94 2.99
CA TRP A 67 10.91 -17.02 3.13
C TRP A 67 12.38 -16.54 3.24
N LYS A 68 12.68 -15.24 3.16
CA LYS A 68 14.05 -14.73 3.36
C LYS A 68 14.23 -14.26 4.80
N LEU A 69 14.76 -15.17 5.62
CA LEU A 69 15.13 -14.95 7.01
C LEU A 69 16.53 -14.33 7.15
N PRO A 70 16.79 -13.49 8.17
CA PRO A 70 15.85 -13.05 9.22
C PRO A 70 14.89 -11.94 8.78
N TRP A 71 13.67 -12.00 9.30
CA TRP A 71 12.54 -11.08 9.05
C TRP A 71 12.83 -9.60 9.36
N LYS A 72 13.67 -9.36 10.38
CA LYS A 72 13.90 -8.01 10.94
C LYS A 72 14.62 -7.14 9.92
N GLY A 73 13.96 -6.07 9.51
CA GLY A 73 14.50 -5.10 8.56
C GLY A 73 14.18 -5.40 7.09
N SER A 74 13.42 -6.46 6.79
CA SER A 74 13.01 -6.77 5.42
C SER A 74 11.54 -6.46 5.10
N LEU A 75 10.65 -6.63 6.08
CA LEU A 75 9.20 -6.46 5.96
C LEU A 75 8.69 -5.53 7.06
N THR A 76 7.56 -4.88 6.82
CA THR A 76 6.94 -4.01 7.84
C THR A 76 6.63 -4.82 9.08
N SER A 77 7.07 -4.36 10.25
CA SER A 77 6.85 -5.09 11.49
C SER A 77 5.37 -5.02 11.91
N PRO A 78 4.80 -6.09 12.49
CA PRO A 78 3.43 -6.07 12.98
C PRO A 78 3.17 -4.93 13.97
N GLU A 79 4.14 -4.63 14.84
CA GLU A 79 4.01 -3.61 15.89
C GLU A 79 3.88 -2.20 15.30
N PHE A 80 4.65 -1.91 14.23
CA PHE A 80 4.57 -0.60 13.57
C PHE A 80 3.32 -0.48 12.69
N LEU A 81 2.92 -1.58 12.04
CA LEU A 81 1.66 -1.64 11.30
C LEU A 81 0.46 -1.42 12.24
N GLU A 82 0.42 -2.13 13.37
CA GLU A 82 -0.63 -1.99 14.38
C GLU A 82 -0.68 -0.57 14.93
N ALA A 83 0.48 -0.01 15.30
CA ALA A 83 0.58 1.37 15.75
C ALA A 83 -0.01 2.37 14.74
N THR A 84 0.26 2.16 13.45
CA THR A 84 -0.26 3.02 12.38
C THR A 84 -1.78 2.89 12.27
N VAL A 85 -2.31 1.67 12.19
CA VAL A 85 -3.76 1.42 12.10
C VAL A 85 -4.50 1.94 13.32
N LYS A 86 -3.97 1.66 14.52
CA LYS A 86 -4.50 2.15 15.79
C LYS A 86 -4.51 3.69 15.83
N ALA A 87 -3.43 4.35 15.42
CA ALA A 87 -3.37 5.81 15.40
C ALA A 87 -4.37 6.41 14.41
N VAL A 88 -4.54 5.83 13.22
CA VAL A 88 -5.60 6.28 12.28
C VAL A 88 -6.96 6.14 12.95
N ARG A 89 -7.24 5.01 13.60
CA ARG A 89 -8.54 4.75 14.25
C ARG A 89 -8.81 5.68 15.43
N GLU A 90 -7.83 5.94 16.29
CA GLU A 90 -8.01 6.66 17.56
C GLU A 90 -7.77 8.17 17.45
N ARG A 91 -6.96 8.62 16.48
CA ARG A 91 -6.50 10.01 16.39
C ARG A 91 -7.11 10.78 15.22
N THR A 92 -7.88 10.14 14.35
CA THR A 92 -8.49 10.78 13.17
C THR A 92 -9.99 10.47 13.10
N LYS A 93 -10.68 11.08 12.12
CA LYS A 93 -12.09 10.83 11.84
C LYS A 93 -12.33 10.02 10.55
N ALA A 94 -11.34 9.20 10.16
CA ALA A 94 -11.45 8.30 9.01
C ALA A 94 -12.72 7.43 9.09
N GLY A 95 -13.45 7.33 7.98
CA GLY A 95 -14.65 6.51 7.87
C GLY A 95 -14.32 5.02 7.74
N GLU A 96 -13.35 4.70 6.88
CA GLU A 96 -12.90 3.33 6.61
C GLU A 96 -11.38 3.24 6.69
N ILE A 97 -10.88 2.13 7.25
CA ILE A 97 -9.45 1.81 7.24
C ILE A 97 -9.29 0.52 6.46
N ILE A 98 -8.40 0.53 5.46
CA ILE A 98 -8.06 -0.62 4.65
C ILE A 98 -6.60 -0.96 4.90
N ILE A 99 -6.30 -2.21 5.23
CA ILE A 99 -4.91 -2.72 5.24
C ILE A 99 -4.70 -3.44 3.92
N GLY A 100 -4.03 -2.81 2.96
CA GLY A 100 -3.94 -3.31 1.59
C GLY A 100 -2.51 -3.59 1.15
N GLU A 101 -2.27 -4.78 0.63
CA GLU A 101 -0.99 -5.17 0.04
C GLU A 101 -1.20 -6.10 -1.16
N GLY A 102 -0.28 -6.10 -2.10
CA GLY A 102 -0.17 -7.11 -3.15
C GLY A 102 1.21 -7.70 -3.08
N GLY A 103 1.38 -8.76 -2.29
CA GLY A 103 2.69 -9.37 -2.06
C GLY A 103 3.26 -9.96 -3.36
N GLY A 104 4.56 -9.73 -3.60
CA GLY A 104 5.18 -10.14 -4.86
C GLY A 104 6.09 -11.37 -4.82
N GLY A 105 6.37 -11.89 -3.64
CA GLY A 105 6.99 -13.20 -3.48
C GLY A 105 6.01 -14.16 -2.83
N THR A 106 5.48 -13.81 -1.68
CA THR A 106 4.54 -14.64 -0.94
C THR A 106 3.11 -14.20 -1.19
N GLN A 107 2.19 -15.16 -1.22
CA GLN A 107 0.75 -14.91 -1.21
C GLN A 107 0.40 -13.90 -0.11
N THR A 108 -0.35 -12.85 -0.46
CA THR A 108 -0.66 -11.74 0.44
C THR A 108 -1.35 -12.25 1.69
N TRP A 109 -2.36 -13.12 1.54
CA TRP A 109 -3.09 -13.71 2.67
C TRP A 109 -2.20 -14.51 3.62
N LYS A 110 -1.20 -15.23 3.11
CA LYS A 110 -0.22 -15.90 3.99
C LYS A 110 0.54 -14.88 4.85
N SER A 111 0.90 -13.73 4.29
CA SER A 111 1.54 -12.65 5.04
C SER A 111 0.58 -12.02 6.04
N PHE A 112 -0.70 -11.86 5.68
CA PHE A 112 -1.72 -11.34 6.59
C PHE A 112 -1.94 -12.24 7.81
N PHE A 113 -1.99 -13.56 7.63
CA PHE A 113 -2.10 -14.49 8.76
C PHE A 113 -0.82 -14.49 9.62
N GLU A 114 0.35 -14.59 8.99
CA GLU A 114 1.64 -14.64 9.71
C GLU A 114 1.90 -13.36 10.53
N PHE A 115 1.46 -12.19 10.03
CA PHE A 115 1.69 -10.89 10.67
C PHE A 115 0.51 -10.42 11.53
N GLY A 116 -0.50 -11.27 11.76
CA GLY A 116 -1.66 -10.95 12.62
C GLY A 116 -2.55 -9.81 12.07
N VAL A 117 -2.57 -9.62 10.75
CA VAL A 117 -3.32 -8.53 10.09
C VAL A 117 -4.82 -8.76 10.20
N VAL A 118 -5.27 -10.02 10.23
CA VAL A 118 -6.70 -10.35 10.31
C VAL A 118 -7.26 -9.95 11.68
N GLU A 119 -6.56 -10.32 12.75
CA GLU A 119 -6.89 -9.99 14.13
C GLU A 119 -6.81 -8.48 14.36
N MET A 120 -5.77 -7.84 13.83
CA MET A 120 -5.62 -6.38 13.85
C MET A 120 -6.80 -5.69 13.15
N ALA A 121 -7.19 -6.18 11.98
CA ALA A 121 -8.30 -5.61 11.23
C ALA A 121 -9.61 -5.71 11.98
N GLN A 122 -9.90 -6.86 12.62
CA GLN A 122 -11.07 -7.02 13.49
C GLN A 122 -11.02 -6.05 14.68
N LYS A 123 -9.89 -5.97 15.37
CA LYS A 123 -9.69 -5.13 16.56
C LYS A 123 -9.92 -3.64 16.30
N TYR A 124 -9.48 -3.13 15.14
CA TYR A 124 -9.58 -1.71 14.81
C TYR A 124 -10.64 -1.39 13.75
N ASN A 125 -11.56 -2.32 13.48
CA ASN A 125 -12.59 -2.19 12.46
C ASN A 125 -12.01 -1.74 11.10
N ALA A 126 -10.95 -2.41 10.66
CA ALA A 126 -10.33 -2.22 9.37
C ALA A 126 -10.66 -3.42 8.45
N ARG A 127 -10.34 -3.28 7.17
CA ARG A 127 -10.58 -4.32 6.16
C ARG A 127 -9.26 -4.73 5.50
N PRO A 128 -8.82 -5.99 5.60
CA PRO A 128 -7.67 -6.46 4.84
C PRO A 128 -8.06 -6.64 3.37
N VAL A 129 -7.19 -6.23 2.44
CA VAL A 129 -7.41 -6.35 1.00
C VAL A 129 -6.15 -6.88 0.31
N ASP A 130 -6.31 -7.96 -0.46
CA ASP A 130 -5.27 -8.41 -1.38
C ASP A 130 -5.37 -7.65 -2.70
N LEU A 131 -4.46 -6.70 -2.89
CA LEU A 131 -4.38 -5.86 -4.07
C LEU A 131 -3.98 -6.64 -5.33
N ASN A 132 -3.46 -7.87 -5.21
CA ASN A 132 -3.16 -8.68 -6.39
C ASN A 132 -4.41 -9.12 -7.15
N TRP A 133 -5.54 -9.25 -6.43
CA TRP A 133 -6.82 -9.75 -6.94
C TRP A 133 -7.93 -8.70 -6.93
N ASP A 134 -7.62 -7.47 -6.50
CA ASP A 134 -8.58 -6.37 -6.47
C ASP A 134 -9.15 -6.07 -7.86
N GLU A 135 -10.33 -5.46 -7.88
CA GLU A 135 -10.89 -4.89 -9.10
C GLU A 135 -9.89 -3.87 -9.67
N ALA A 136 -9.71 -3.86 -10.98
CA ALA A 136 -8.67 -3.06 -11.62
C ALA A 136 -9.02 -2.74 -13.07
N TRP A 137 -8.50 -1.62 -13.55
CA TRP A 137 -8.64 -1.11 -14.92
C TRP A 137 -7.33 -0.51 -15.38
N LYS A 138 -7.21 -0.27 -16.68
CA LYS A 138 -6.06 0.44 -17.25
C LYS A 138 -6.27 1.95 -17.21
N VAL A 139 -5.19 2.68 -16.99
CA VAL A 139 -5.10 4.13 -17.21
C VAL A 139 -3.96 4.42 -18.17
N ARG A 140 -4.12 5.47 -18.98
CA ARG A 140 -3.04 5.97 -19.84
C ARG A 140 -2.22 7.00 -19.08
N VAL A 141 -0.90 6.83 -19.09
CA VAL A 141 0.05 7.72 -18.42
C VAL A 141 0.31 8.93 -19.33
N PRO A 142 0.09 10.18 -18.86
CA PRO A 142 0.46 11.37 -19.60
C PRO A 142 1.99 11.49 -19.63
N ASP A 143 2.53 11.84 -20.80
CA ASP A 143 3.98 12.02 -21.03
C ASP A 143 4.85 10.87 -20.46
N PRO A 144 4.58 9.62 -20.87
CA PRO A 144 5.24 8.46 -20.28
C PRO A 144 6.72 8.41 -20.66
N TYR A 145 7.57 8.08 -19.68
CA TYR A 145 8.98 7.78 -19.97
C TYR A 145 9.16 6.37 -20.56
N VAL A 146 8.42 5.38 -20.04
CA VAL A 146 8.48 3.97 -20.48
C VAL A 146 7.09 3.31 -20.49
N LEU A 147 6.31 3.46 -19.42
CA LEU A 147 5.01 2.79 -19.29
C LEU A 147 3.88 3.68 -19.80
N GLU A 148 3.38 3.41 -21.01
CA GLU A 148 2.28 4.16 -21.63
C GLU A 148 0.92 3.91 -20.96
N GLU A 149 0.70 2.67 -20.52
CA GLU A 149 -0.51 2.25 -19.81
C GLU A 149 -0.15 1.54 -18.52
N LEU A 150 -1.00 1.70 -17.50
CA LEU A 150 -0.88 1.01 -16.23
C LEU A 150 -2.23 0.42 -15.80
N TRP A 151 -2.25 -0.85 -15.44
CA TRP A 151 -3.32 -1.39 -14.58
C TRP A 151 -3.20 -0.82 -13.16
N VAL A 152 -4.29 -0.29 -12.65
CA VAL A 152 -4.42 0.27 -11.30
C VAL A 152 -5.55 -0.43 -10.54
N THR A 153 -5.41 -0.56 -9.23
CA THR A 153 -6.40 -1.20 -8.35
C THR A 153 -7.47 -0.24 -7.88
N ARG A 154 -8.71 -0.72 -7.77
CA ARG A 154 -9.87 0.04 -7.27
C ARG A 154 -9.59 0.63 -5.90
N THR A 155 -9.04 -0.17 -5.00
CA THR A 155 -8.75 0.22 -3.62
C THR A 155 -7.77 1.39 -3.57
N ALA A 156 -6.63 1.30 -4.26
CA ALA A 156 -5.61 2.34 -4.20
C ALA A 156 -5.92 3.56 -5.09
N HIS A 157 -6.59 3.36 -6.23
CA HIS A 157 -6.82 4.41 -7.22
C HIS A 157 -8.13 5.17 -7.02
N ALA A 158 -9.27 4.48 -6.85
CA ALA A 158 -10.58 5.12 -6.81
C ALA A 158 -11.24 5.17 -5.42
N LEU A 159 -10.89 4.29 -4.50
CA LEU A 159 -11.50 4.27 -3.16
C LEU A 159 -10.73 5.11 -2.15
N ALA A 160 -9.42 4.89 -2.04
CA ALA A 160 -8.60 5.54 -1.02
C ALA A 160 -8.51 7.06 -1.23
N ASP A 161 -9.01 7.80 -0.25
CA ASP A 161 -8.82 9.25 -0.12
C ASP A 161 -7.40 9.57 0.36
N VAL A 162 -6.84 8.71 1.20
CA VAL A 162 -5.49 8.85 1.75
C VAL A 162 -4.76 7.51 1.71
N VAL A 163 -3.50 7.53 1.30
CA VAL A 163 -2.61 6.36 1.34
C VAL A 163 -1.49 6.62 2.35
N ILE A 164 -1.43 5.81 3.40
CA ILE A 164 -0.30 5.76 4.33
C ILE A 164 0.56 4.56 3.93
N SER A 165 1.64 4.83 3.18
CA SER A 165 2.65 3.80 2.89
C SER A 165 3.57 3.61 4.09
N VAL A 166 3.76 2.36 4.51
CA VAL A 166 4.59 1.96 5.66
C VAL A 166 5.78 1.11 5.17
N PRO A 167 6.77 1.71 4.48
CA PRO A 167 7.90 0.98 3.90
C PRO A 167 8.92 0.56 4.96
N VAL A 168 9.88 -0.26 4.54
CA VAL A 168 11.12 -0.53 5.30
C VAL A 168 12.32 -0.04 4.50
N LEU A 169 13.27 0.60 5.17
CA LEU A 169 14.54 1.01 4.58
C LEU A 169 15.49 -0.20 4.50
N LYS A 170 15.75 -0.71 3.29
CA LYS A 170 16.74 -1.76 3.02
C LYS A 170 17.41 -1.55 1.66
N GLY A 171 18.60 -2.13 1.48
CA GLY A 171 19.24 -2.20 0.17
C GLY A 171 18.51 -3.15 -0.77
N TRP A 172 18.43 -2.81 -2.05
CA TRP A 172 17.89 -3.68 -3.11
C TRP A 172 18.52 -3.34 -4.46
N GLY A 173 18.24 -4.11 -5.52
CA GLY A 173 18.75 -3.83 -6.87
C GLY A 173 18.41 -2.43 -7.42
N SER A 174 17.45 -1.72 -6.79
CA SER A 174 17.11 -0.32 -7.08
C SER A 174 17.91 0.70 -6.25
N GLY A 175 18.95 0.28 -5.54
CA GLY A 175 19.67 1.07 -4.54
C GLY A 175 19.07 0.87 -3.14
N VAL A 176 17.99 1.59 -2.83
CA VAL A 176 17.24 1.44 -1.56
C VAL A 176 15.76 1.21 -1.80
N THR A 177 15.10 0.53 -0.87
CA THR A 177 13.64 0.47 -0.80
C THR A 177 13.11 1.56 0.11
N LEU A 178 12.11 2.28 -0.36
CA LEU A 178 11.43 3.36 0.36
C LEU A 178 9.99 3.47 -0.16
N THR A 179 9.36 4.63 0.04
CA THR A 179 7.97 4.97 -0.33
C THR A 179 7.60 4.51 -1.75
N LEU A 180 8.26 5.03 -2.79
CA LEU A 180 7.88 4.75 -4.17
C LEU A 180 8.04 3.27 -4.54
N LYS A 181 9.12 2.61 -4.09
CA LYS A 181 9.32 1.18 -4.34
C LYS A 181 8.27 0.33 -3.63
N ASN A 182 7.79 0.76 -2.46
CA ASN A 182 6.72 0.08 -1.74
C ASN A 182 5.43 0.08 -2.56
N MET A 183 5.12 1.18 -3.24
CA MET A 183 3.92 1.34 -4.09
C MET A 183 3.81 0.33 -5.23
N MET A 184 4.89 -0.37 -5.61
CA MET A 184 4.77 -1.54 -6.51
C MET A 184 3.73 -2.55 -6.02
N GLY A 185 3.55 -2.69 -4.71
CA GLY A 185 2.54 -3.56 -4.13
C GLY A 185 1.09 -3.23 -4.52
N THR A 186 0.79 -2.02 -5.01
CA THR A 186 -0.55 -1.65 -5.51
C THR A 186 -0.80 -2.06 -6.96
N ALA A 187 0.24 -2.47 -7.68
CA ALA A 187 0.10 -3.05 -9.01
C ALA A 187 -0.51 -4.46 -8.87
N PRO A 188 -1.66 -4.74 -9.51
CA PRO A 188 -2.37 -6.00 -9.36
C PRO A 188 -1.61 -7.16 -10.00
N GLY A 189 -1.23 -8.15 -9.20
CA GLY A 189 -0.53 -9.36 -9.63
C GLY A 189 -1.22 -10.07 -10.80
N ARG A 190 -2.56 -10.14 -10.84
CA ARG A 190 -3.33 -10.76 -11.93
C ARG A 190 -3.06 -10.17 -13.33
N TYR A 191 -2.46 -8.98 -13.42
CA TYR A 191 -2.08 -8.35 -14.68
C TYR A 191 -0.57 -8.23 -14.89
N TYR A 192 0.25 -8.28 -13.83
CA TYR A 192 1.70 -7.97 -13.89
C TYR A 192 2.64 -9.09 -13.41
N GLY A 193 2.13 -10.26 -13.05
CA GLY A 193 2.89 -11.28 -12.32
C GLY A 193 2.94 -10.96 -10.84
N PHE A 194 3.04 -11.99 -9.98
CA PHE A 194 3.27 -11.72 -8.55
C PHE A 194 4.57 -10.95 -8.37
N ALA A 195 5.66 -11.33 -9.06
CA ALA A 195 6.93 -10.61 -8.95
C ALA A 195 6.87 -9.15 -9.45
N LYS A 196 5.81 -8.75 -10.16
CA LYS A 196 5.60 -7.39 -10.68
C LYS A 196 6.77 -6.91 -11.55
N GLY A 197 7.30 -7.85 -12.35
CA GLY A 197 8.52 -7.71 -13.15
C GLY A 197 8.33 -7.00 -14.49
N GLY A 198 7.13 -6.50 -14.79
CA GLY A 198 6.90 -5.63 -15.95
C GLY A 198 6.56 -6.34 -17.26
N ILE A 199 6.28 -7.65 -17.25
CA ILE A 199 5.65 -8.31 -18.41
C ILE A 199 4.18 -8.52 -18.04
N PRO A 200 3.23 -7.81 -18.69
CA PRO A 200 1.83 -8.11 -18.53
C PRO A 200 1.59 -9.59 -18.86
N HIS A 201 0.84 -10.31 -18.04
CA HIS A 201 0.49 -11.69 -18.34
C HIS A 201 -0.13 -11.78 -19.74
N GLY A 202 0.47 -12.59 -20.62
CA GLY A 202 -0.04 -12.83 -21.97
C GLY A 202 -1.33 -13.66 -21.98
N LYS A 203 -1.73 -14.24 -20.84
CA LYS A 203 -2.95 -15.03 -20.66
C LYS A 203 -3.76 -14.51 -19.49
N LYS A 204 -5.03 -14.21 -19.74
CA LYS A 204 -6.02 -13.89 -18.72
C LYS A 204 -6.35 -15.18 -17.94
N ASP A 205 -6.36 -15.11 -16.62
CA ASP A 205 -6.73 -16.20 -15.71
C ASP A 205 -5.86 -17.47 -15.85
N ASP A 206 -4.53 -17.34 -15.97
CA ASP A 206 -3.61 -18.47 -16.08
C ASP A 206 -3.59 -19.33 -14.77
N PRO A 207 -3.93 -20.63 -14.82
CA PRO A 207 -3.88 -21.51 -13.65
C PRO A 207 -2.49 -21.58 -12.98
N GLY A 208 -1.41 -21.34 -13.73
CA GLY A 208 -0.04 -21.27 -13.21
C GLY A 208 0.21 -20.12 -12.24
N ASP A 209 -0.59 -19.04 -12.34
CA ASP A 209 -0.52 -17.90 -11.41
C ASP A 209 -1.09 -18.25 -10.04
N ILE A 210 -2.05 -19.18 -10.01
CA ILE A 210 -2.68 -19.70 -8.78
C ILE A 210 -1.73 -20.68 -8.07
N LEU A 211 -0.99 -21.49 -8.85
CA LEU A 211 -0.18 -22.60 -8.32
C LEU A 211 1.27 -22.21 -7.98
N TYR A 212 1.92 -21.36 -8.79
CA TYR A 212 3.36 -21.07 -8.66
C TYR A 212 3.69 -19.59 -8.42
N GLY A 213 2.69 -18.70 -8.43
CA GLY A 213 2.90 -17.25 -8.34
C GLY A 213 3.58 -16.65 -9.59
N GLN A 214 3.91 -17.47 -10.59
CA GLN A 214 4.36 -17.05 -11.91
C GLN A 214 3.98 -18.15 -12.90
N SER A 215 3.10 -17.87 -13.84
CA SER A 215 3.19 -18.51 -15.14
C SER A 215 4.56 -18.16 -15.74
N LYS A 216 5.42 -19.18 -15.89
CA LYS A 216 6.62 -19.05 -16.73
C LYS A 216 6.13 -18.89 -18.16
N THR A 217 6.06 -17.66 -18.66
CA THR A 217 6.31 -17.42 -20.08
C THR A 217 7.81 -17.27 -20.28
#